data_AF-A0A6J4WX00-F1
#
_entry.id   AF-A0A6J4WX00-F1
#
_cell.length_a   1.000
_cell.length_b   1.000
_cell.length_c   1.000
_cell.angle_alpha   90.00
_cell.angle_beta   90.00
_cell.angle_gamma   90.00
#
_symmetry.space_group_name_H-M   'P 1'
#
loop_
_entity.id
_entity.type
_entity.pdbx_description
1 polymer ?
#
loop_
_entity_poly.entity_id
_entity_poly.type
_entity_poly.pdbx_seq_one_letter_code
_entity_poly.pdbx_strand_id
1 'polypeptide(L)'
;MNEFLSKQYGKDEVDRIIRRALRMKKEDSINHQELIDTAREFGIDPQTLETAIEKDKEAFENEKARRTRLLRRKARFHRHLWSYIIVIGALLLINIVTPGPWWFQWPGLGWGIGLAFNFKAAYFPIQKGMSSEDSVIVP
;
A
#
# COMPACT_ATOMS: atom_id res chain seq x y z
N MET A 1 -30.65 38.20 14.01
CA MET A 1 -30.37 36.77 14.26
C MET A 1 -31.46 35.97 13.56
N ASN A 2 -31.08 35.10 12.61
CA ASN A 2 -31.87 34.14 11.80
C ASN A 2 -31.86 34.41 10.27
N GLU A 3 -30.67 34.37 9.68
CA GLU A 3 -30.40 34.49 8.23
C GLU A 3 -30.46 33.12 7.50
N PHE A 4 -31.27 32.17 7.98
CA PHE A 4 -31.30 30.78 7.50
C PHE A 4 -32.65 30.31 6.92
N LEU A 5 -33.70 31.14 6.86
CA LEU A 5 -35.09 30.66 6.72
C LEU A 5 -35.76 30.74 5.34
N SER A 6 -35.04 30.97 4.23
CA SER A 6 -35.67 30.81 2.90
C SER A 6 -34.68 30.56 1.77
N LYS A 7 -33.72 29.64 1.97
CA LYS A 7 -33.02 29.07 0.81
C LYS A 7 -34.02 28.20 0.04
N GLN A 8 -34.64 28.79 -0.97
CA GLN A 8 -35.40 28.07 -1.98
C GLN A 8 -34.40 27.36 -2.87
N TYR A 9 -34.28 26.06 -2.67
CA TYR A 9 -33.48 25.22 -3.53
C TYR A 9 -34.27 24.93 -4.79
N GLY A 10 -33.62 25.11 -5.94
CA GLY A 10 -34.19 24.67 -7.21
C GLY A 10 -34.46 23.17 -7.16
N LYS A 11 -35.53 22.71 -7.81
CA LYS A 11 -35.89 21.29 -7.87
C LYS A 11 -34.71 20.41 -8.31
N ASP A 12 -33.88 20.91 -9.23
CA ASP A 12 -32.71 20.23 -9.76
C ASP A 12 -31.52 20.18 -8.78
N GLU A 13 -31.43 21.16 -7.88
CA GLU A 13 -30.42 21.22 -6.83
C GLU A 13 -30.76 20.27 -5.68
N VAL A 14 -32.02 20.25 -5.24
CA VAL A 14 -32.53 19.30 -4.23
C VAL A 14 -32.28 17.87 -4.68
N ASP A 15 -32.62 17.58 -5.93
CA ASP A 15 -32.50 16.24 -6.50
C ASP A 15 -31.03 15.79 -6.62
N ARG A 16 -30.12 16.71 -6.94
CA ARG A 16 -28.67 16.45 -6.95
C ARG A 16 -28.11 16.21 -5.55
N ILE A 17 -28.58 16.94 -4.55
CA ILE A 17 -28.13 16.80 -3.15
C ILE A 17 -28.64 15.48 -2.55
N ILE A 18 -29.91 15.12 -2.77
CA ILE A 18 -30.48 13.84 -2.31
C ILE A 18 -29.80 12.66 -2.99
N ARG A 19 -29.57 12.73 -4.31
CA ARG A 19 -28.84 11.68 -5.03
C ARG A 19 -27.42 11.47 -4.49
N ARG A 20 -26.74 12.54 -4.06
CA ARG A 20 -25.41 12.44 -3.44
C ARG A 20 -25.46 11.88 -2.01
N ALA A 21 -26.45 12.30 -1.23
CA ALA A 21 -26.66 11.84 0.15
C ALA A 21 -27.04 10.35 0.23
N LEU A 22 -27.89 9.86 -0.67
CA LEU A 22 -28.23 8.44 -0.77
C LEU A 22 -27.04 7.57 -1.20
N ARG A 23 -26.10 8.12 -1.96
CA ARG A 23 -24.87 7.43 -2.36
C ARG A 23 -23.88 7.32 -1.20
N MET A 24 -23.82 8.33 -0.33
CA MET A 24 -22.92 8.38 0.84
C MET A 24 -23.41 7.57 2.05
N LYS A 25 -24.71 7.32 2.22
CA LYS A 25 -25.23 6.51 3.34
C LYS A 25 -25.09 5.00 3.13
N LYS A 26 -24.80 4.59 1.89
CA LYS A 26 -24.80 3.19 1.44
C LYS A 26 -23.39 2.59 1.29
N GLU A 27 -22.35 3.39 1.50
CA GLU A 27 -20.96 2.97 1.69
C GLU A 27 -20.68 3.03 3.21
N ASP A 28 -20.16 2.05 3.93
CA ASP A 28 -19.62 0.75 3.54
C ASP A 28 -19.31 -0.09 4.81
N SER A 29 -20.23 -0.11 5.79
CA SER A 29 -19.98 -0.83 7.05
C SER A 29 -21.25 -1.46 7.60
N ILE A 30 -21.35 -2.77 7.43
CA ILE A 30 -22.37 -3.61 8.07
C ILE A 30 -22.04 -3.70 9.56
N ASN A 31 -23.00 -3.44 10.44
CA ASN A 31 -22.79 -3.59 11.88
C ASN A 31 -22.58 -5.06 12.23
N HIS A 32 -21.71 -5.38 13.18
CA HIS A 32 -21.41 -6.76 13.58
C HIS A 32 -22.67 -7.54 13.98
N GLN A 33 -23.64 -6.87 14.61
CA GLN A 33 -24.94 -7.47 14.94
C GLN A 33 -25.81 -7.73 13.71
N GLU A 34 -25.86 -6.79 12.76
CA GLU A 34 -26.59 -6.95 11.50
C GLU A 34 -25.99 -8.08 10.66
N LEU A 35 -24.67 -8.26 10.71
CA LEU A 35 -23.96 -9.37 10.08
C LEU A 35 -24.30 -10.71 10.75
N ILE A 36 -24.34 -10.77 12.09
CA ILE A 36 -24.74 -11.98 12.83
C ILE A 36 -26.19 -12.33 12.56
N ASP A 37 -27.08 -11.33 12.55
CA ASP A 37 -28.51 -11.54 12.31
C ASP A 37 -28.75 -12.04 10.89
N THR A 38 -28.06 -11.46 9.91
CA THR A 38 -28.06 -11.92 8.51
C THR A 38 -27.53 -13.35 8.40
N ALA A 39 -26.40 -13.66 9.05
CA ALA A 39 -25.82 -15.00 9.03
C ALA A 39 -26.77 -16.03 9.67
N ARG A 40 -27.42 -15.67 10.79
CA ARG A 40 -28.41 -16.52 11.46
C ARG A 40 -29.64 -16.75 10.58
N GLU A 41 -30.07 -15.74 9.82
CA GLU A 41 -31.15 -15.86 8.84
C GLU A 41 -30.81 -16.91 7.75
N PHE A 42 -29.54 -16.98 7.34
CA PHE A 42 -29.04 -18.01 6.41
C PHE A 42 -28.69 -19.35 7.09
N GLY A 43 -28.98 -19.51 8.38
CA GLY A 43 -28.70 -20.74 9.13
C GLY A 43 -27.21 -20.96 9.44
N ILE A 44 -26.38 -19.93 9.31
CA ILE A 44 -24.96 -19.97 9.65
C ILE A 44 -24.84 -19.71 11.15
N ASP A 45 -24.22 -20.65 11.87
CA ASP A 45 -23.98 -20.52 13.29
C ASP A 45 -23.01 -19.35 13.59
N PRO A 46 -23.28 -18.50 14.60
CA PRO A 46 -22.44 -17.36 14.93
C PRO A 46 -20.97 -17.72 15.20
N GLN A 47 -20.67 -18.90 15.74
CA GLN A 47 -19.29 -19.33 16.00
C GLN A 47 -18.55 -19.63 14.69
N THR A 48 -19.27 -20.16 13.69
CA THR A 48 -18.72 -20.39 12.34
C THR A 48 -18.45 -19.06 11.64
N LEU A 49 -19.36 -18.10 11.78
CA LEU A 49 -19.19 -16.74 11.25
C LEU A 49 -18.00 -16.03 11.89
N GLU A 50 -17.87 -16.10 13.22
CA GLU A 50 -16.79 -15.44 13.96
C GLU A 50 -15.42 -16.04 13.59
N THR A 51 -15.34 -17.36 13.43
CA THR A 51 -14.15 -18.04 12.93
C THR A 51 -13.79 -17.60 11.50
N ALA A 52 -14.80 -17.40 10.63
CA ALA A 52 -14.58 -16.92 9.27
C ALA A 52 -14.10 -15.45 9.25
N ILE A 53 -14.67 -14.59 10.10
CA ILE A 53 -14.25 -13.19 10.25
C ILE A 53 -12.81 -13.11 10.75
N GLU A 54 -12.42 -13.92 11.73
CA GLU A 54 -11.06 -13.95 12.27
C GLU A 54 -10.04 -14.38 11.20
N LYS A 55 -10.36 -15.43 10.43
CA LYS A 55 -9.51 -15.89 9.32
C LYS A 55 -9.40 -14.85 8.20
N ASP A 56 -10.50 -14.20 7.83
CA ASP A 56 -10.50 -13.15 6.80
C ASP A 56 -9.69 -11.93 7.24
N LYS A 57 -9.83 -11.52 8.51
CA LYS A 57 -9.04 -10.44 9.10
C LYS A 57 -7.55 -10.77 9.10
N GLU A 58 -7.17 -12.01 9.45
CA GLU A 58 -5.79 -12.45 9.41
C GLU A 58 -5.24 -12.45 7.97
N ALA A 59 -6.00 -12.97 7.01
CA ALA A 59 -5.65 -12.95 5.59
C ALA A 59 -5.46 -11.52 5.06
N PHE A 60 -6.37 -10.62 5.40
CA PHE A 60 -6.32 -9.20 5.03
C PHE A 60 -5.10 -8.49 5.61
N GLU A 61 -4.81 -8.69 6.90
CA GLU A 61 -3.63 -8.11 7.55
C GLU A 61 -2.33 -8.66 6.95
N ASN A 62 -2.28 -9.96 6.64
CA ASN A 62 -1.14 -10.58 5.95
C ASN A 62 -0.93 -10.00 4.54
N GLU A 63 -2.01 -9.79 3.78
CA GLU A 63 -1.91 -9.18 2.45
C GLU A 63 -1.45 -7.72 2.52
N LYS A 64 -2.00 -6.94 3.45
CA LYS A 64 -1.59 -5.55 3.70
C LYS A 64 -0.14 -5.46 4.16
N ALA A 65 0.31 -6.36 5.03
CA ALA A 65 1.71 -6.47 5.44
C ALA A 65 2.61 -6.81 4.25
N ARG A 66 2.18 -7.70 3.34
CA ARG A 66 2.92 -8.03 2.12
C ARG A 66 3.05 -6.80 1.20
N ARG A 67 1.95 -6.09 0.93
CA ARG A 67 1.94 -4.87 0.11
C ARG A 67 2.86 -3.78 0.70
N THR A 68 2.76 -3.52 2.00
CA THR A 68 3.58 -2.50 2.67
C THR A 68 5.07 -2.88 2.72
N ARG A 69 5.40 -4.18 2.89
CA ARG A 69 6.80 -4.67 2.81
C ARG A 69 7.40 -4.41 1.44
N LEU A 70 6.65 -4.63 0.36
CA LEU A 70 7.12 -4.37 -1.01
C LEU A 70 7.40 -2.87 -1.23
N LEU A 71 6.49 -1.99 -0.78
CA LEU A 71 6.67 -0.54 -0.86
C LEU A 71 7.88 -0.05 -0.05
N ARG A 72 8.04 -0.54 1.19
CA ARG A 72 9.18 -0.19 2.05
C ARG A 72 10.52 -0.61 1.46
N ARG A 73 10.58 -1.79 0.82
CA ARG A 73 11.79 -2.27 0.14
C ARG A 73 12.18 -1.36 -1.02
N LYS A 74 11.22 -0.96 -1.86
CA LYS A 74 11.44 -0.01 -2.96
C LYS A 74 11.90 1.35 -2.45
N ALA A 75 11.27 1.88 -1.40
CA ALA A 75 11.62 3.17 -0.82
C ALA A 75 13.03 3.18 -0.21
N ARG A 76 13.41 2.11 0.50
CA ARG A 76 14.77 1.96 1.06
C ARG A 76 15.83 1.94 -0.04
N PHE A 77 15.59 1.24 -1.14
CA PHE A 77 16.50 1.22 -2.28
C PHE A 77 16.68 2.61 -2.90
N HIS A 78 15.58 3.35 -3.11
CA HIS A 78 15.65 4.70 -3.67
C HIS A 78 16.45 5.66 -2.82
N ARG A 79 16.35 5.57 -1.48
CA ARG A 79 17.15 6.41 -0.57
C ARG A 79 18.65 6.15 -0.74
N HIS A 80 19.06 4.89 -0.83
CA HIS A 80 20.47 4.55 -1.04
C HIS A 80 20.98 4.97 -2.43
N LEU A 81 20.14 4.83 -3.47
CA LEU A 81 20.46 5.29 -4.82
C LEU A 81 20.64 6.82 -4.88
N TRP A 82 19.76 7.58 -4.23
CA TRP A 82 19.88 9.04 -4.14
C TRP A 82 21.17 9.47 -3.45
N SER A 83 21.51 8.85 -2.31
CA SER A 83 22.78 9.14 -1.64
C SER A 83 23.98 8.84 -2.54
N TYR A 84 23.94 7.75 -3.32
CA TYR A 84 25.00 7.40 -4.26
C TYR A 84 25.16 8.44 -5.38
N ILE A 85 24.04 8.86 -6.00
CA ILE A 85 24.05 9.89 -7.05
C ILE A 85 24.62 11.21 -6.52
N ILE A 86 24.20 11.64 -5.32
CA ILE A 86 24.67 12.88 -4.70
C ILE A 86 26.18 12.80 -4.43
N VAL A 87 26.66 11.71 -3.84
CA VAL A 87 28.08 11.55 -3.51
C VAL A 87 28.94 11.50 -4.77
N ILE A 88 28.55 10.72 -5.79
CA ILE A 88 29.29 10.66 -7.06
C ILE A 88 29.23 11.99 -7.81
N GLY A 89 28.08 12.65 -7.85
CA GLY A 89 27.94 13.98 -8.45
C GLY A 89 28.85 15.01 -7.78
N ALA A 90 28.91 15.01 -6.45
CA ALA A 90 29.82 15.88 -5.70
C ALA A 90 31.29 15.57 -5.97
N LEU A 91 31.68 14.30 -6.00
CA LEU A 91 33.03 13.85 -6.33
C LEU A 91 33.44 14.23 -7.75
N LEU A 92 32.53 14.09 -8.71
CA LEU A 92 32.74 14.49 -10.10
C LEU A 92 32.98 16.00 -10.20
N LEU A 93 32.15 16.81 -9.52
CA LEU A 93 32.33 18.27 -9.48
C LEU A 93 33.69 18.66 -8.88
N ILE A 94 34.11 18.02 -7.79
CA ILE A 94 35.43 18.26 -7.17
C ILE A 94 36.55 17.91 -8.15
N ASN A 95 36.43 16.80 -8.88
CA ASN A 95 37.43 16.37 -9.85
C ASN A 95 37.52 17.30 -11.08
N ILE A 96 36.41 17.91 -11.51
CA ILE A 96 36.39 18.90 -12.60
C ILE A 96 37.07 20.21 -12.18
N VAL A 97 36.84 20.66 -10.94
CA VAL A 97 37.38 21.94 -10.44
C VAL A 97 38.84 21.81 -9.98
N THR A 98 39.30 20.60 -9.66
CA THR A 98 40.66 20.34 -9.18
C THR A 98 41.55 19.81 -10.32
N PRO A 99 42.62 20.52 -10.73
CA PRO A 99 43.58 19.97 -11.68
C PRO A 99 44.30 18.76 -11.06
N GLY A 100 44.18 17.59 -11.67
CA GLY A 100 44.77 16.36 -11.16
C GLY A 100 44.25 15.09 -11.84
N PRO A 101 44.74 13.91 -11.42
CA PRO A 101 44.29 12.63 -11.97
C PRO A 101 42.81 12.36 -11.64
N TRP A 102 42.15 11.63 -12.55
CA TRP A 102 40.73 11.29 -12.44
C TRP A 102 40.55 10.20 -11.37
N TRP A 103 40.37 10.59 -10.11
CA TRP A 103 40.27 9.68 -8.96
C TRP A 103 38.83 9.34 -8.56
N PHE A 104 37.83 10.09 -9.03
CA PHE A 104 36.41 9.92 -8.67
C PHE A 104 35.83 8.54 -9.08
N GLN A 105 36.44 7.90 -10.07
CA GLN A 105 36.08 6.58 -10.58
C GLN A 105 36.32 5.45 -9.55
N TRP A 106 37.30 5.59 -8.65
CA TRP A 106 37.58 4.57 -7.63
C TRP A 106 36.49 4.47 -6.54
N PRO A 107 36.02 5.58 -5.92
CA PRO A 107 34.85 5.56 -5.05
C PRO A 107 33.60 5.07 -5.76
N GLY A 108 33.39 5.50 -7.02
CA GLY A 108 32.26 5.10 -7.82
C GLY A 108 32.22 3.60 -8.11
N LEU A 109 33.36 3.00 -8.48
CA LEU A 109 33.47 1.57 -8.72
C LEU A 109 33.37 0.75 -7.43
N GLY A 110 34.05 1.17 -6.35
CA GLY A 110 34.01 0.46 -5.07
C GLY A 110 32.61 0.42 -4.45
N TRP A 111 31.95 1.58 -4.35
CA TRP A 111 30.60 1.64 -3.76
C TRP A 111 29.50 1.25 -4.76
N GLY A 112 29.71 1.45 -6.06
CA GLY A 112 28.78 1.07 -7.11
C GLY A 112 28.55 -0.43 -7.18
N ILE A 113 29.59 -1.24 -6.96
CA ILE A 113 29.47 -2.70 -6.88
C ILE A 113 28.56 -3.12 -5.71
N GLY A 114 28.75 -2.54 -4.52
CA GLY A 114 27.88 -2.81 -3.36
C GLY A 114 26.42 -2.41 -3.59
N LEU A 115 26.18 -1.32 -4.33
CA LEU A 115 24.84 -0.88 -4.71
C LEU A 115 24.18 -1.82 -5.73
N ALA A 116 24.94 -2.37 -6.68
CA ALA A 116 24.44 -3.34 -7.65
C ALA A 116 23.91 -4.61 -6.98
N PHE A 117 24.57 -5.10 -5.92
CA PHE A 117 24.07 -6.22 -5.11
C PHE A 117 22.77 -5.87 -4.37
N ASN A 118 22.66 -4.65 -3.82
CA ASN A 118 21.42 -4.17 -3.19
C ASN A 118 20.28 -4.00 -4.21
N PHE A 119 20.58 -3.55 -5.43
CA PHE A 119 19.60 -3.47 -6.52
C PHE A 119 19.07 -4.86 -6.90
N LYS A 120 19.96 -5.84 -7.09
CA LYS A 120 19.57 -7.22 -7.38
C LYS A 120 18.65 -7.77 -6.29
N ALA A 121 18.94 -7.55 -5.01
CA ALA A 121 18.09 -8.00 -3.91
C ALA A 121 16.73 -7.28 -3.85
N ALA A 122 16.65 -6.03 -4.28
CA ALA A 122 15.41 -5.24 -4.30
C ALA A 122 14.52 -5.56 -5.52
N TYR A 123 15.11 -5.85 -6.68
CA TYR A 123 14.41 -6.07 -7.95
C TYR A 123 14.23 -7.54 -8.34
N PHE A 124 15.11 -8.44 -7.88
CA PHE A 124 14.92 -9.89 -7.95
C PHE A 124 14.56 -10.41 -6.56
N PRO A 125 13.30 -10.28 -6.12
CA PRO A 125 12.83 -11.07 -4.99
C PRO A 125 12.93 -12.54 -5.43
N ILE A 126 13.88 -13.28 -4.88
CA ILE A 126 13.89 -14.74 -4.97
C ILE A 126 12.50 -15.20 -4.53
N GLN A 127 11.71 -15.74 -5.45
CA GLN A 127 10.40 -16.31 -5.14
C GLN A 127 10.67 -17.50 -4.21
N LYS A 128 10.58 -17.26 -2.90
CA LYS A 128 10.56 -18.34 -1.93
C LYS A 128 9.17 -18.97 -2.01
N GLY A 129 9.09 -20.05 -2.79
CA GLY A 129 8.05 -21.08 -2.74
C GLY A 129 6.62 -20.56 -2.89
N MET A 130 6.17 -20.40 -4.12
CA MET A 130 4.75 -20.55 -4.46
C MET A 130 4.52 -22.05 -4.64
N SER A 131 4.37 -22.79 -3.55
CA SER A 131 3.98 -24.19 -3.58
C SER A 131 3.28 -24.54 -2.27
N SER A 132 2.15 -25.23 -2.40
CA SER A 132 1.26 -25.80 -1.38
C SER A 132 0.37 -24.82 -0.61
N GLU A 133 -0.76 -24.43 -1.21
CA GLU A 133 -2.07 -24.58 -0.54
C GLU A 133 -3.28 -24.51 -1.51
N ASP A 134 -3.13 -25.03 -2.75
CA ASP A 134 -4.25 -25.42 -3.62
C ASP A 134 -4.91 -26.72 -3.14
N SER A 135 -5.19 -26.85 -1.85
CA SER A 135 -5.98 -27.96 -1.31
C SER A 135 -7.11 -27.44 -0.43
N VAL A 136 -7.90 -26.52 -0.99
CA VAL A 136 -9.29 -26.36 -0.58
C VAL A 136 -10.06 -27.53 -1.20
N ILE A 137 -10.00 -28.68 -0.54
CA ILE A 137 -10.96 -29.76 -0.78
C ILE A 137 -12.19 -29.38 0.04
N VAL A 138 -13.21 -28.88 -0.66
CA VAL A 138 -14.56 -28.71 -0.12
C VAL A 138 -15.22 -30.09 -0.16
N PRO A 139 -15.68 -30.65 0.97
CA PRO A 139 -16.49 -31.88 0.98
C PRO A 139 -17.90 -31.64 0.40
#